data_AF-A0A0Q7GLC4-F1
#
_entry.id   AF-A0A0Q7GLC4-F1
#
_cell.length_a   1.000
_cell.length_b   1.000
_cell.length_c   1.000
_cell.angle_alpha   90.00
_cell.angle_beta   90.00
_cell.angle_gamma   90.00
#
_symmetry.space_group_name_H-M   'P 1'
#
loop_
_entity.id
_entity.type
_entity.pdbx_description
1 polymer ?
#
loop_
_entity_poly.entity_id
_entity_poly.type
_entity_poly.pdbx_seq_one_letter_code
_entity_poly.pdbx_strand_id
1 'polypeptide(L)'
;MNENWLFIKTPDHYGKTEIIQFDDNVIDYFNVEKSEISLKIVNENRNEKLSETEYKFINQNRIRFFRNGKIHKVFSDEKTITEDCIFEDDYEKLNATETELTENEIQNLKFEFNWNGEKMNVSFNQVLDSPVMQEINKRLNKEGSRIVLGKLNETLFLLLYTDNYLDKLIPIKYVDRQKIILYGFPKEPYEINCPIIG
;
A
#
# COMPACT_ATOMS: atom_id res chain seq x y z
N MET A 1 -17.02 -3.85 14.01
CA MET A 1 -15.87 -4.37 13.23
C MET A 1 -14.70 -3.49 13.60
N ASN A 2 -13.55 -4.06 13.98
CA ASN A 2 -12.41 -3.27 14.43
C ASN A 2 -11.89 -2.43 13.26
N GLU A 3 -11.43 -1.22 13.58
CA GLU A 3 -10.91 -0.29 12.59
C GLU A 3 -9.57 -0.80 12.06
N ASN A 4 -9.44 -0.94 10.74
CA ASN A 4 -8.20 -1.37 10.11
C ASN A 4 -7.32 -0.16 9.80
N TRP A 5 -6.04 -0.24 10.14
CA TRP A 5 -5.05 0.77 9.80
C TRP A 5 -3.96 0.12 8.95
N LEU A 6 -3.84 0.54 7.70
CA LEU A 6 -2.91 0.02 6.71
C LEU A 6 -1.52 0.61 6.89
N PHE A 7 -0.50 -0.23 6.99
CA PHE A 7 0.88 0.21 6.98
C PHE A 7 1.26 0.89 5.66
N ILE A 8 1.89 2.06 5.76
CA ILE A 8 2.32 2.84 4.59
C ILE A 8 3.76 2.46 4.24
N LYS A 9 3.90 1.69 3.17
CA LYS A 9 5.22 1.32 2.65
C LYS A 9 5.97 2.53 2.10
N THR A 10 7.22 2.69 2.54
CA THR A 10 8.21 3.53 1.85
C THR A 10 9.04 2.67 0.87
N PRO A 11 9.85 3.25 -0.02
CA PRO A 11 10.70 2.49 -0.93
C PRO A 11 11.66 1.49 -0.26
N ASP A 12 12.01 1.74 1.00
CA ASP A 12 12.93 0.89 1.77
C ASP A 12 12.23 -0.29 2.47
N HIS A 13 10.89 -0.35 2.39
CA HIS A 13 10.11 -1.42 3.02
C HIS A 13 9.87 -2.58 2.06
N TYR A 14 10.44 -3.74 2.43
CA TYR A 14 10.17 -5.02 1.78
C TYR A 14 9.24 -5.87 2.64
N GLY A 15 8.47 -6.76 2.01
CA GLY A 15 7.67 -7.76 2.71
C GLY A 15 6.17 -7.64 2.46
N LYS A 16 5.41 -8.42 3.22
CA LYS A 16 3.95 -8.45 3.15
C LYS A 16 3.38 -7.12 3.63
N THR A 17 2.18 -6.81 3.15
CA THR A 17 1.46 -5.63 3.59
C THR A 17 0.82 -5.90 4.93
N GLU A 18 1.02 -5.00 5.88
CA GLU A 18 0.57 -5.13 7.25
C GLU A 18 -0.65 -4.24 7.52
N ILE A 19 -1.54 -4.71 8.38
CA ILE A 19 -2.63 -3.96 8.99
C ILE A 19 -2.52 -4.09 10.50
N ILE A 20 -2.83 -3.01 11.21
CA ILE A 20 -3.07 -3.06 12.65
C ILE A 20 -4.55 -2.82 12.97
N GLN A 21 -4.98 -3.40 14.07
CA GLN A 21 -6.25 -3.09 14.72
C GLN A 21 -5.98 -2.73 16.18
N PHE A 22 -6.76 -1.80 16.70
CA PHE A 22 -6.73 -1.43 18.11
C PHE A 22 -7.83 -2.16 18.87
N ASP A 23 -7.47 -2.77 19.99
CA ASP A 23 -8.39 -3.31 20.99
C ASP A 23 -7.99 -2.78 22.37
N ASP A 24 -8.70 -1.77 22.85
CA ASP A 24 -8.37 -0.97 24.04
C ASP A 24 -6.90 -0.49 24.06
N ASN A 25 -6.04 -1.15 24.83
CA ASN A 25 -4.62 -0.83 24.98
C ASN A 25 -3.70 -1.79 24.19
N VAL A 26 -4.26 -2.63 23.32
CA VAL A 26 -3.52 -3.62 22.53
C VAL A 26 -3.58 -3.23 21.06
N ILE A 27 -2.42 -3.32 20.39
CA ILE A 27 -2.28 -3.23 18.95
C ILE A 27 -2.04 -4.64 18.45
N ASP A 28 -2.99 -5.19 17.70
CA ASP A 28 -2.85 -6.48 17.04
C ASP A 28 -2.38 -6.31 15.59
N TYR A 29 -1.45 -7.16 15.17
CA TYR A 29 -0.85 -7.11 13.85
C TYR A 29 -1.34 -8.23 12.95
N PHE A 30 -1.57 -7.86 11.69
CA PHE A 30 -2.08 -8.76 10.68
C PHE A 30 -1.37 -8.55 9.35
N ASN A 31 -1.21 -9.63 8.59
CA ASN A 31 -0.84 -9.58 7.19
C ASN A 31 -2.07 -9.47 6.30
N VAL A 32 -1.90 -8.81 5.16
CA VAL A 32 -2.83 -8.85 4.04
C VAL A 32 -2.33 -9.87 3.02
N GLU A 33 -3.14 -10.90 2.81
CA GLU A 33 -2.88 -11.92 1.80
C GLU A 33 -3.92 -11.85 0.68
N LYS A 34 -3.50 -12.23 -0.53
CA LYS A 34 -4.41 -12.34 -1.67
C LYS A 34 -5.06 -13.73 -1.65
N SER A 35 -6.37 -13.78 -1.73
CA SER A 35 -7.12 -14.98 -2.16
C SER A 35 -7.56 -14.84 -3.62
N GLU A 36 -8.15 -15.87 -4.22
CA GLU A 36 -8.49 -15.91 -5.66
C GLU A 36 -9.23 -14.65 -6.14
N ILE A 37 -10.10 -14.05 -5.30
CA ILE A 37 -10.98 -12.95 -5.70
C ILE A 37 -10.97 -11.76 -4.72
N SER A 38 -10.31 -11.87 -3.56
CA SER A 38 -10.35 -10.83 -2.53
C SER A 38 -9.08 -10.79 -1.67
N LEU A 39 -8.85 -9.66 -1.00
CA LEU A 39 -7.84 -9.56 0.04
C LEU A 39 -8.39 -10.15 1.34
N LYS A 40 -7.53 -10.81 2.11
CA LYS A 40 -7.85 -11.38 3.42
C LYS A 40 -6.84 -10.94 4.47
N ILE A 41 -7.34 -10.72 5.67
CA ILE A 41 -6.53 -10.42 6.85
C ILE A 41 -6.14 -11.75 7.51
N VAL A 42 -4.84 -11.95 7.73
CA VAL A 42 -4.28 -13.13 8.38
C VAL A 42 -3.55 -12.69 9.64
N ASN A 43 -3.92 -13.25 10.79
CA ASN A 43 -3.32 -12.88 12.07
C ASN A 43 -1.85 -13.30 12.13
N GLU A 44 -0.97 -12.39 12.54
CA GLU A 44 0.46 -12.68 12.73
C GLU A 44 0.77 -13.31 14.09
N ASN A 45 -0.21 -13.38 15.00
CA ASN A 45 -0.03 -13.67 16.43
C ASN A 45 1.01 -12.74 17.08
N ARG A 46 1.06 -11.50 16.62
CA ARG A 46 1.92 -10.43 17.13
C ARG A 46 1.04 -9.33 17.67
N ASN A 47 1.37 -8.86 18.87
CA ASN A 47 0.74 -7.70 19.48
C ASN A 47 1.75 -6.87 20.28
N GLU A 48 1.39 -5.63 20.54
CA GLU A 48 2.09 -4.75 21.48
C GLU A 48 1.10 -3.91 22.27
N LYS A 49 1.54 -3.34 23.39
CA LYS A 49 0.69 -2.44 24.16
C LYS A 49 0.84 -1.01 23.66
N LEU A 50 -0.28 -0.37 23.33
CA LEU A 50 -0.32 1.02 22.90
C LEU A 50 0.32 1.96 23.93
N SER A 51 0.11 1.71 25.23
CA SER A 51 0.71 2.51 26.32
C SER A 51 2.23 2.41 26.43
N GLU A 52 2.84 1.39 25.84
CA GLU A 52 4.29 1.15 25.88
C GLU A 52 4.97 1.57 24.56
N THR A 53 4.20 1.94 23.54
CA THR A 53 4.70 2.43 22.25
C THR A 53 4.56 3.94 22.16
N GLU A 54 5.62 4.64 21.74
CA GLU A 54 5.54 6.07 21.45
C GLU A 54 4.85 6.29 20.10
N TYR A 55 3.85 7.17 20.05
CA TYR A 55 3.12 7.48 18.83
C TYR A 55 2.60 8.93 18.78
N LYS A 56 2.24 9.38 17.59
CA LYS A 56 1.48 10.61 17.38
C LYS A 56 0.49 10.48 16.23
N PHE A 57 -0.64 11.16 16.34
CA PHE A 57 -1.52 11.36 15.19
C PHE A 57 -0.97 12.47 14.29
N ILE A 58 -0.70 12.14 13.03
CA ILE A 58 -0.33 13.12 12.00
C ILE A 58 -1.59 13.88 11.54
N ASN A 59 -2.70 13.15 11.44
CA ASN A 59 -4.04 13.69 11.23
C ASN A 59 -5.08 12.66 11.76
N GLN A 60 -6.38 12.90 11.54
CA GLN A 60 -7.46 12.02 12.03
C GLN A 60 -7.39 10.58 11.48
N ASN A 61 -6.81 10.39 10.30
CA ASN A 61 -6.72 9.10 9.62
C ASN A 61 -5.29 8.56 9.57
N ARG A 62 -4.31 9.22 10.18
CA ARG A 62 -2.91 8.78 10.12
C ARG A 62 -2.22 8.85 11.47
N ILE A 63 -1.69 7.71 11.88
CA ILE A 63 -0.89 7.55 13.09
C ILE A 63 0.54 7.18 12.71
N ARG A 64 1.51 7.72 13.45
CA ARG A 64 2.93 7.41 13.34
C ARG A 64 3.41 6.80 14.65
N PHE A 65 4.03 5.63 14.58
CA PHE A 65 4.73 5.02 15.69
C PHE A 65 6.23 5.31 15.61
N PHE A 66 6.86 5.43 16.78
CA PHE A 66 8.30 5.62 16.92
C PHE A 66 8.87 4.38 17.60
N ARG A 67 9.66 3.61 16.86
CA ARG A 67 10.20 2.32 17.32
C ARG A 67 11.72 2.37 17.36
N ASN A 68 12.28 2.07 18.52
CA ASN A 68 13.73 1.93 18.66
C ASN A 68 14.19 0.72 17.86
N GLY A 69 15.24 0.91 17.06
CA GLY A 69 15.85 -0.15 16.30
C GLY A 69 17.32 0.13 16.01
N LYS A 70 17.90 -0.65 15.10
CA LYS A 70 19.31 -0.56 14.74
C LYS A 70 19.48 -0.65 13.23
N ILE A 71 20.31 0.22 12.68
CA ILE A 71 20.76 0.12 11.29
C ILE A 71 22.14 -0.50 11.28
N HIS A 72 22.29 -1.58 10.51
CA HIS A 72 23.57 -2.23 10.26
C HIS A 72 24.10 -1.79 8.89
N LYS A 73 25.23 -1.08 8.87
CA LYS A 73 25.93 -0.67 7.64
C LYS A 73 27.14 -1.57 7.43
N VAL A 74 27.11 -2.38 6.37
CA VAL A 74 28.21 -3.27 5.98
C VAL A 74 29.07 -2.54 4.95
N PHE A 75 30.36 -2.32 5.25
CA PHE A 75 31.32 -1.64 4.36
C PHE A 75 32.28 -2.62 3.68
N SER A 76 32.56 -3.75 4.34
CA SER A 76 33.32 -4.88 3.84
C SER A 76 32.99 -6.12 4.69
N ASP A 77 33.49 -7.29 4.28
CA ASP A 77 33.30 -8.56 5.00
C ASP A 77 33.70 -8.48 6.49
N GLU A 78 34.62 -7.58 6.84
CA GLU A 78 35.15 -7.42 8.19
C GLU A 78 34.67 -6.14 8.90
N LYS A 79 34.03 -5.20 8.20
CA LYS A 79 33.64 -3.90 8.76
C LYS A 79 32.14 -3.68 8.69
N THR A 80 31.49 -3.84 9.83
CA THR A 80 30.09 -3.48 10.04
C THR A 80 29.99 -2.40 11.13
N ILE A 81 29.23 -1.34 10.86
CA ILE A 81 28.85 -0.34 11.87
C ILE A 81 27.38 -0.58 12.22
N THR A 82 27.07 -0.60 13.51
CA THR A 82 25.69 -0.65 14.01
C THR A 82 25.39 0.66 14.71
N GLU A 83 24.32 1.33 14.29
CA GLU A 83 23.86 2.60 14.84
C GLU A 83 22.44 2.42 15.38
N ASP A 84 22.19 2.90 16.60
CA ASP A 84 20.83 3.00 17.12
C ASP A 84 20.05 4.04 16.31
N CYS A 85 18.78 3.76 16.03
CA CYS A 85 17.90 4.66 15.30
C CYS A 85 16.46 4.53 15.80
N ILE A 86 15.64 5.52 15.43
CA ILE A 86 14.19 5.47 15.62
C ILE A 86 13.56 5.30 14.25
N PHE A 87 12.81 4.23 14.08
CA PHE A 87 11.97 4.00 12.90
C PHE A 87 10.64 4.72 13.08
N GLU A 88 10.21 5.40 12.01
CA GLU A 88 8.91 6.07 11.93
C GLU A 88 7.98 5.25 11.05
N ASP A 89 7.04 4.55 11.68
CA ASP A 89 6.12 3.64 11.01
C ASP A 89 4.73 4.29 10.92
N ASP A 90 4.32 4.62 9.71
CA ASP A 90 3.03 5.25 9.45
C ASP A 90 1.95 4.23 9.12
N TYR A 91 0.78 4.41 9.72
CA TYR A 91 -0.42 3.66 9.38
C TYR A 91 -1.56 4.62 9.04
N GLU A 92 -2.30 4.29 7.98
CA GLU A 92 -3.46 5.05 7.52
C GLU A 92 -4.74 4.26 7.79
N LYS A 93 -5.73 4.90 8.42
CA LYS A 93 -7.05 4.33 8.67
C LYS A 93 -7.75 4.02 7.34
N LEU A 94 -8.18 2.78 7.19
CA LEU A 94 -8.97 2.35 6.05
C LEU A 94 -10.44 2.73 6.25
N ASN A 95 -10.95 3.49 5.29
CA ASN A 95 -12.37 3.86 5.23
C ASN A 95 -13.04 3.17 4.03
N ALA A 96 -14.36 3.01 4.09
CA ALA A 96 -15.14 2.53 2.96
C ALA A 96 -14.92 3.43 1.75
N THR A 97 -14.80 2.83 0.55
CA THR A 97 -14.65 3.61 -0.67
C THR A 97 -15.99 4.25 -1.05
N GLU A 98 -16.00 5.57 -1.21
CA GLU A 98 -17.15 6.33 -1.65
C GLU A 98 -17.31 6.20 -3.18
N THR A 99 -18.38 5.55 -3.63
CA THR A 99 -18.67 5.37 -5.07
C THR A 99 -20.12 4.93 -5.30
N GLU A 100 -20.68 5.35 -6.44
CA GLU A 100 -21.94 4.80 -6.99
C GLU A 100 -21.69 3.77 -8.11
N LEU A 101 -20.43 3.58 -8.51
CA LEU A 101 -20.03 2.69 -9.59
C LEU A 101 -19.84 1.26 -9.09
N THR A 102 -20.18 0.31 -9.95
CA THR A 102 -19.82 -1.09 -9.77
C THR A 102 -18.31 -1.32 -9.97
N GLU A 103 -17.77 -2.38 -9.37
CA GLU A 103 -16.37 -2.78 -9.55
C GLU A 103 -16.02 -3.03 -11.03
N ASN A 104 -16.97 -3.49 -11.84
CA ASN A 104 -16.79 -3.66 -13.29
C ASN A 104 -16.72 -2.30 -14.01
N GLU A 105 -17.54 -1.33 -13.65
CA GLU A 105 -17.48 0.02 -14.23
C GLU A 105 -16.15 0.69 -13.91
N ILE A 106 -15.67 0.60 -12.65
CA ILE A 106 -14.39 1.16 -12.23
C ILE A 106 -13.23 0.57 -13.05
N GLN A 107 -13.23 -0.75 -13.27
CA GLN A 107 -12.18 -1.43 -14.03
C GLN A 107 -12.11 -1.01 -15.51
N ASN A 108 -13.18 -0.44 -16.05
CA ASN A 108 -13.22 0.07 -17.43
C ASN A 108 -12.77 1.54 -17.54
N LEU A 109 -12.52 2.23 -16.43
CA LEU A 109 -12.01 3.59 -16.42
C LEU A 109 -10.47 3.59 -16.48
N LYS A 110 -9.92 4.70 -16.95
CA LYS A 110 -8.48 4.96 -16.96
C LYS A 110 -8.21 6.31 -16.31
N PHE A 111 -7.15 6.41 -15.53
CA PHE A 111 -6.83 7.64 -14.81
C PHE A 111 -5.39 8.06 -14.99
N GLU A 112 -5.14 9.37 -14.99
CA GLU A 112 -3.78 9.92 -14.91
C GLU A 112 -3.34 10.00 -13.45
N PHE A 113 -2.30 9.26 -13.10
CA PHE A 113 -1.65 9.33 -11.80
C PHE A 113 -0.46 10.30 -11.87
N ASN A 114 -0.37 11.17 -10.87
CA ASN A 114 0.79 12.04 -10.66
C ASN A 114 1.00 12.29 -9.17
N TRP A 115 2.07 11.74 -8.62
CA TRP A 115 2.46 11.98 -7.23
C TRP A 115 3.93 12.36 -7.18
N ASN A 116 4.22 13.56 -6.66
CA ASN A 116 5.59 14.09 -6.55
C ASN A 116 6.42 14.02 -7.86
N GLY A 117 5.75 14.18 -9.01
CA GLY A 117 6.37 14.12 -10.34
C GLY A 117 6.46 12.72 -10.94
N GLU A 118 6.19 11.66 -10.16
CA GLU A 118 6.04 10.30 -10.67
C GLU A 118 4.69 10.17 -11.37
N LYS A 119 4.73 9.89 -12.67
CA LYS A 119 3.54 9.80 -13.52
C LYS A 119 3.34 8.40 -14.06
N MET A 120 2.09 7.95 -14.07
CA MET A 120 1.68 6.73 -14.77
C MET A 120 0.20 6.78 -15.14
N ASN A 121 -0.22 5.90 -16.04
CA ASN A 121 -1.65 5.68 -16.28
C ASN A 121 -2.13 4.52 -15.41
N VAL A 122 -3.21 4.74 -14.68
CA VAL A 122 -3.93 3.68 -13.98
C VAL A 122 -4.90 3.06 -14.99
N SER A 123 -4.67 1.80 -15.33
CA SER A 123 -5.54 1.01 -16.20
C SER A 123 -5.57 -0.42 -15.66
N PHE A 124 -6.76 -0.93 -15.41
CA PHE A 124 -6.94 -2.22 -14.74
C PHE A 124 -6.80 -3.39 -15.72
N ASN A 125 -6.22 -4.48 -15.24
CA ASN A 125 -6.06 -5.75 -15.96
C ASN A 125 -5.36 -5.60 -17.33
N GLN A 126 -4.47 -4.61 -17.45
CA GLN A 126 -3.66 -4.35 -18.63
C GLN A 126 -2.18 -4.46 -18.30
N VAL A 127 -1.39 -4.81 -19.32
CA VAL A 127 0.08 -4.81 -19.25
C VAL A 127 0.56 -3.36 -19.24
N LEU A 128 1.28 -2.98 -18.19
CA LEU A 128 1.78 -1.61 -18.00
C LEU A 128 3.20 -1.42 -18.56
N ASP A 129 3.89 -2.52 -18.86
CA ASP A 129 5.26 -2.50 -19.35
C ASP A 129 5.35 -1.96 -20.78
N SER A 130 6.44 -1.28 -21.10
CA SER A 130 6.74 -0.85 -22.46
C SER A 130 6.93 -2.05 -23.41
N PRO A 131 6.76 -1.91 -24.73
CA PRO A 131 6.96 -3.02 -25.67
C PRO A 131 8.32 -3.71 -25.54
N VAL A 132 9.38 -2.95 -25.26
CA VAL A 132 10.72 -3.48 -25.01
C VAL A 132 10.76 -4.33 -23.74
N MET A 133 10.16 -3.85 -22.65
CA MET A 133 10.08 -4.60 -21.39
C MET A 133 9.21 -5.85 -21.53
N GLN A 134 8.13 -5.80 -22.31
CA GLN A 134 7.32 -6.98 -22.61
C GLN A 134 8.13 -8.05 -23.35
N GLU A 135 8.97 -7.68 -24.31
CA GLU A 135 9.85 -8.62 -25.00
C GLU A 135 10.87 -9.26 -24.05
N ILE A 136 11.47 -8.45 -23.16
CA ILE A 136 12.38 -8.93 -22.12
C ILE A 136 11.67 -9.89 -21.17
N ASN A 137 10.49 -9.51 -20.67
CA ASN A 137 9.69 -10.33 -19.76
C ASN A 137 9.33 -11.67 -20.40
N LYS A 138 8.95 -11.69 -21.69
CA LYS A 138 8.70 -12.91 -22.43
C LYS A 138 9.93 -13.83 -22.51
N ARG A 139 11.13 -13.27 -22.75
CA ARG A 139 12.40 -14.03 -22.77
C ARG A 139 12.74 -14.62 -21.40
N LEU A 140 12.34 -13.93 -20.32
CA LEU A 140 12.60 -14.32 -18.94
C LEU A 140 11.46 -15.11 -18.28
N ASN A 141 10.39 -15.43 -19.02
CA ASN A 141 9.17 -16.08 -18.51
C ASN A 141 8.54 -15.34 -17.31
N LYS A 142 8.38 -14.03 -17.46
CA LYS A 142 7.84 -13.09 -16.48
C LYS A 142 6.48 -12.54 -16.94
N GLU A 143 5.54 -12.36 -16.01
CA GLU A 143 4.21 -11.79 -16.32
C GLU A 143 4.27 -10.27 -16.54
N GLY A 144 5.24 -9.59 -15.92
CA GLY A 144 5.36 -8.14 -16.01
C GLY A 144 4.45 -7.38 -15.04
N SER A 145 4.30 -6.08 -15.29
CA SER A 145 3.62 -5.16 -14.37
C SER A 145 2.14 -5.00 -14.73
N ARG A 146 1.26 -5.07 -13.73
CA ARG A 146 -0.20 -4.86 -13.90
C ARG A 146 -0.85 -4.25 -12.67
N ILE A 147 -1.96 -3.54 -12.88
CA ILE A 147 -2.85 -3.08 -11.81
C ILE A 147 -4.12 -3.93 -11.80
N VAL A 148 -4.53 -4.39 -10.62
CA VAL A 148 -5.78 -5.12 -10.41
C VAL A 148 -6.61 -4.38 -9.37
N LEU A 149 -7.94 -4.36 -9.53
CA LEU A 149 -8.83 -3.84 -8.51
C LEU A 149 -8.97 -4.88 -7.39
N GLY A 150 -8.60 -4.50 -6.17
CA GLY A 150 -8.73 -5.32 -4.98
C GLY A 150 -9.80 -4.78 -4.04
N LYS A 151 -10.28 -5.64 -3.14
CA LYS A 151 -11.20 -5.26 -2.07
C LYS A 151 -10.81 -5.92 -0.76
N LEU A 152 -10.80 -5.13 0.29
CA LEU A 152 -10.72 -5.58 1.67
C LEU A 152 -11.85 -4.92 2.45
N ASN A 153 -12.77 -5.72 2.97
CA ASN A 153 -14.02 -5.24 3.56
C ASN A 153 -14.75 -4.29 2.58
N GLU A 154 -14.95 -3.03 2.97
CA GLU A 154 -15.63 -2.00 2.17
C GLU A 154 -14.65 -1.05 1.45
N THR A 155 -13.35 -1.27 1.59
CA THR A 155 -12.31 -0.46 0.93
C THR A 155 -11.83 -1.13 -0.35
N LEU A 156 -11.86 -0.40 -1.45
CA LEU A 156 -11.27 -0.77 -2.73
C LEU A 156 -9.80 -0.33 -2.80
N PHE A 157 -9.00 -1.06 -3.58
CA PHE A 157 -7.56 -0.85 -3.70
C PHE A 157 -7.11 -0.94 -5.15
N LEU A 158 -6.09 -0.15 -5.51
CA LEU A 158 -5.19 -0.47 -6.60
C LEU A 158 -4.15 -1.46 -6.09
N LEU A 159 -4.18 -2.68 -6.63
CA LEU A 159 -3.16 -3.70 -6.37
C LEU A 159 -2.13 -3.65 -7.49
N LEU A 160 -0.93 -3.17 -7.17
CA LEU A 160 0.18 -3.09 -8.12
C LEU A 160 0.97 -4.39 -8.04
N TYR A 161 1.01 -5.12 -9.15
CA TYR A 161 1.80 -6.33 -9.29
C TYR A 161 3.02 -6.07 -10.16
N THR A 162 4.13 -6.70 -9.77
CA THR A 162 5.29 -6.95 -10.63
C THR A 162 5.51 -8.46 -10.67
N ASP A 163 5.33 -9.04 -11.84
CA ASP A 163 5.21 -10.49 -12.02
C ASP A 163 4.09 -11.05 -11.12
N ASN A 164 4.43 -12.04 -10.29
CA ASN A 164 3.48 -12.69 -9.38
C ASN A 164 3.50 -12.06 -7.97
N TYR A 165 4.28 -11.00 -7.77
CA TYR A 165 4.45 -10.35 -6.47
C TYR A 165 3.55 -9.12 -6.36
N LEU A 166 2.78 -9.08 -5.28
CA LEU A 166 2.02 -7.89 -4.90
C LEU A 166 2.99 -6.87 -4.30
N ASP A 167 3.32 -5.84 -5.06
CA ASP A 167 4.28 -4.80 -4.67
C ASP A 167 3.63 -3.82 -3.70
N LYS A 168 2.54 -3.17 -4.15
CA LYS A 168 1.85 -2.10 -3.41
C LYS A 168 0.34 -2.28 -3.40
N LEU A 169 -0.27 -1.84 -2.31
CA LEU A 169 -1.72 -1.67 -2.17
C LEU A 169 -1.96 -0.20 -1.92
N ILE A 170 -2.67 0.46 -2.83
CA ILE A 170 -3.02 1.86 -2.71
C ILE A 170 -4.54 1.95 -2.49
N PRO A 171 -5.02 2.35 -1.31
CA PRO A 171 -6.44 2.42 -1.04
C PRO A 171 -7.12 3.55 -1.83
N ILE A 172 -8.37 3.29 -2.21
CA ILE A 172 -9.21 4.21 -2.97
C ILE A 172 -10.20 4.86 -2.00
N LYS A 173 -10.10 6.19 -1.85
CA LYS A 173 -11.01 6.95 -0.99
C LYS A 173 -12.35 7.17 -1.70
N TYR A 174 -12.28 7.59 -2.95
CA TYR A 174 -13.44 7.97 -3.76
C TYR A 174 -13.19 7.62 -5.23
N VAL A 175 -14.23 7.22 -5.96
CA VAL A 175 -14.16 7.07 -7.41
C VAL A 175 -15.50 7.36 -8.08
N ASP A 176 -15.46 8.08 -9.19
CA ASP A 176 -16.59 8.31 -10.09
C ASP A 176 -16.14 8.27 -11.56
N ARG A 177 -17.00 8.72 -12.47
CA ARG A 177 -16.72 8.76 -13.92
C ARG A 177 -15.77 9.88 -14.36
N GLN A 178 -15.27 10.70 -13.44
CA GLN A 178 -14.41 11.84 -13.71
C GLN A 178 -13.03 11.70 -13.05
N LYS A 179 -12.95 11.02 -11.90
CA LYS A 179 -11.71 10.91 -11.12
C LYS A 179 -11.69 9.72 -10.17
N ILE A 180 -10.49 9.38 -9.74
CA ILE A 180 -10.22 8.51 -8.60
C ILE A 180 -9.36 9.28 -7.59
N ILE A 181 -9.70 9.16 -6.31
CA ILE A 181 -8.93 9.74 -5.21
C ILE A 181 -8.23 8.60 -4.47
N LEU A 182 -6.90 8.67 -4.44
CA LEU A 182 -6.02 7.68 -3.82
C LEU A 182 -5.39 8.29 -2.57
N TYR A 183 -5.15 7.48 -1.55
CA TYR A 183 -4.54 7.93 -0.29
C TYR A 183 -3.54 6.91 0.26
N GLY A 184 -2.86 7.24 1.37
CA GLY A 184 -1.87 6.37 1.99
C GLY A 184 -0.46 6.51 1.39
N PHE A 185 -0.11 7.70 0.89
CA PHE A 185 1.25 7.96 0.40
C PHE A 185 2.22 8.23 1.56
N PRO A 186 3.52 7.90 1.43
CA PRO A 186 4.50 8.06 2.53
C PRO A 186 4.89 9.52 2.79
N LYS A 187 4.64 10.43 1.85
CA LYS A 187 4.96 11.86 1.94
C LYS A 187 3.79 12.69 1.44
N GLU A 188 3.79 13.96 1.80
CA GLU A 188 2.82 14.90 1.23
C GLU A 188 2.97 15.02 -0.30
N PRO A 189 1.86 15.16 -1.03
CA PRO A 189 0.49 15.06 -0.52
C PRO A 189 0.14 13.60 -0.20
N TYR A 190 -0.48 13.37 0.98
CA TYR A 190 -0.87 12.02 1.44
C TYR A 190 -2.07 11.43 0.71
N GLU A 191 -2.73 12.26 -0.11
CA GLU A 191 -3.87 11.96 -0.95
C GLU A 191 -3.68 12.66 -2.30
N ILE A 192 -4.07 12.02 -3.40
CA ILE A 192 -4.03 12.60 -4.73
C ILE A 192 -5.35 12.41 -5.46
N ASN A 193 -5.65 13.36 -6.34
CA ASN A 193 -6.76 13.29 -7.27
C ASN A 193 -6.21 12.94 -8.67
N CYS A 194 -6.64 11.82 -9.19
CA CYS A 194 -6.26 11.30 -10.50
C CYS A 194 -7.45 11.45 -11.46
N PRO A 195 -7.42 12.40 -12.41
CA PRO A 195 -8.51 12.61 -13.36
C PRO A 195 -8.60 11.47 -14.37
N ILE A 196 -9.78 11.25 -14.93
CA ILE A 196 -10.02 10.27 -16.00
C ILE A 196 -9.29 10.69 -17.29
N ILE A 197 -8.79 9.70 -18.03
CA ILE A 197 -8.23 9.88 -19.37
C ILE A 197 -9.02 9.06 -20.40
N GLY A 198 -9.18 9.64 -21.60
CA GLY A 198 -9.90 9.05 -22.73
C GLY A 198 -9.12 7.96 -23.46
#